data_AF-A0A7C1EPB8-F1
#
_entry.id   AF-A0A7C1EPB8-F1
#
_cell.length_a   1.000
_cell.length_b   1.000
_cell.length_c   1.000
_cell.angle_alpha   90.00
_cell.angle_beta   90.00
_cell.angle_gamma   90.00
#
_symmetry.space_group_name_H-M   'P 1'
#
loop_
_entity.id
_entity.type
_entity.pdbx_description
1 polymer ?
#
loop_
_entity_poly.entity_id
_entity_poly.type
_entity_poly.pdbx_seq_one_letter_code
_entity_poly.pdbx_strand_id
1 'polypeptide(L)' 'MIIIAEIKTPDGQLLGMFTLPAKDFKTGSKGYYANGKLEIEGKRYQAQIQLVEIGSKKQESNEQ' A
#
# COMPACT_ATOMS: atom_id res chain seq x y z
N MET A 1 6.29 -11.85 -3.05
CA MET A 1 5.09 -11.97 -2.19
C MET A 1 4.07 -10.95 -2.65
N ILE A 2 2.77 -11.25 -2.53
CA ILE A 2 1.67 -10.32 -2.83
C ILE A 2 0.83 -10.21 -1.57
N ILE A 3 0.44 -8.99 -1.19
CA ILE A 3 -0.46 -8.73 -0.06
C ILE A 3 -1.85 -8.38 -0.60
N ILE A 4 -2.88 -8.82 0.10
CA ILE A 4 -4.26 -8.39 -0.14
C ILE A 4 -4.65 -7.44 0.98
N ALA A 5 -5.12 -6.24 0.62
CA ALA A 5 -5.70 -5.30 1.56
C ALA A 5 -7.21 -5.22 1.32
N GLU A 6 -7.98 -5.39 2.39
CA GLU A 6 -9.43 -5.22 2.39
C GLU A 6 -9.79 -3.93 3.11
N ILE A 7 -10.63 -3.12 2.48
CA ILE A 7 -11.28 -1.98 3.12
C ILE A 7 -12.67 -2.45 3.51
N LYS A 8 -12.97 -2.39 4.81
CA LYS A 8 -14.21 -2.90 5.40
C LYS A 8 -14.83 -1.87 6.34
N THR A 9 -16.15 -1.91 6.46
CA THR A 9 -16.87 -1.22 7.54
C THR A 9 -16.63 -1.93 8.88
N PRO A 10 -16.93 -1.29 10.03
CA PRO A 10 -16.75 -1.92 11.35
C PRO A 10 -17.59 -3.19 11.57
N ASP A 11 -18.74 -3.31 10.90
CA ASP A 11 -19.59 -4.50 10.87
C ASP A 11 -19.10 -5.59 9.91
N GLY A 12 -17.99 -5.34 9.20
CA GLY A 12 -17.31 -6.33 8.37
C GLY A 12 -17.71 -6.34 6.89
N GLN A 13 -18.60 -5.45 6.45
CA GLN A 13 -18.95 -5.32 5.05
C GLN A 13 -17.73 -4.89 4.21
N LEU A 14 -17.41 -5.67 3.17
CA LEU A 14 -16.32 -5.37 2.26
C LEU A 14 -16.69 -4.23 1.31
N LEU A 15 -15.93 -3.14 1.38
CA LEU A 15 -16.05 -1.96 0.51
C LEU A 15 -15.10 -2.03 -0.69
N GLY A 16 -13.97 -2.71 -0.56
CA GLY A 16 -13.01 -2.86 -1.64
C GLY A 16 -11.82 -3.74 -1.28
N MET A 17 -11.19 -4.30 -2.31
CA MET A 17 -10.02 -5.15 -2.17
C MET A 17 -8.93 -4.70 -3.14
N PHE A 18 -7.70 -4.65 -2.65
CA PHE A 18 -6.54 -4.26 -3.42
C PHE A 18 -5.48 -5.34 -3.35
N THR A 19 -4.90 -5.65 -4.50
CA THR A 19 -3.69 -6.46 -4.60
C THR A 19 -2.48 -5.54 -4.54
N LEU A 20 -1.65 -5.70 -3.52
CA LEU A 20 -0.46 -4.90 -3.30
C LEU A 20 0.77 -5.73 -3.69
N PRO A 21 1.31 -5.57 -4.91
CA PRO A 21 2.60 -6.13 -5.27
C PRO A 21 3.73 -5.46 -4.48
N ALA A 22 4.83 -6.19 -4.33
CA ALA A 22 6.07 -5.62 -3.79
C ALA A 22 6.54 -4.44 -4.67
N LYS A 23 7.10 -3.42 -4.03
CA LYS A 23 7.57 -2.21 -4.66
C LYS A 23 8.84 -1.70 -3.98
N ASP A 24 9.86 -1.44 -4.79
CA ASP A 24 10.97 -0.58 -4.40
C ASP A 24 10.58 0.88 -4.65
N PHE A 25 10.70 1.71 -3.62
CA PHE A 25 10.35 3.12 -3.66
C PHE A 25 11.55 3.97 -4.10
N LYS A 26 11.29 5.12 -4.73
CA LYS A 26 12.34 6.06 -5.16
C LYS A 26 13.21 6.57 -4.00
N THR A 27 12.71 6.50 -2.77
CA THR A 27 13.44 6.86 -1.55
C THR A 27 14.49 5.81 -1.14
N GLY A 28 14.58 4.68 -1.85
CA GLY A 28 15.42 3.54 -1.49
C GLY A 28 14.80 2.59 -0.48
N SER A 29 13.58 2.87 0.00
CA SER A 29 12.81 1.97 0.86
C SER A 29 12.13 0.87 0.06
N LYS A 30 11.80 -0.24 0.71
CA LYS A 30 11.01 -1.34 0.14
C LYS A 30 9.63 -1.40 0.78
N GLY A 31 8.71 -2.10 0.13
CA GLY A 31 7.41 -2.40 0.69
C GLY A 31 6.41 -2.82 -0.36
N TYR A 32 5.16 -2.37 -0.22
CA TYR A 32 4.05 -2.77 -1.08
C TYR A 32 3.17 -1.58 -1.40
N TYR A 33 2.58 -1.57 -2.60
CA TYR A 33 1.81 -0.41 -3.06
C TYR A 33 0.70 -0.81 -4.03
N ALA A 34 -0.46 -0.20 -3.85
CA ALA A 34 -1.54 -0.21 -4.84
C ALA A 34 -2.27 1.13 -4.85
N ASN A 35 -2.85 1.46 -6.00
CA ASN A 35 -3.83 2.53 -6.11
C ASN A 35 -5.00 2.04 -6.97
N GLY A 36 -6.16 2.69 -6.80
CA GLY A 36 -7.34 2.36 -7.58
C GLY A 36 -8.56 3.12 -7.09
N LYS A 37 -9.69 2.86 -7.73
CA LYS A 37 -10.96 3.49 -7.38
C LYS A 37 -11.84 2.51 -6.62
N LEU A 38 -12.54 3.00 -5.62
CA LEU A 38 -13.63 2.29 -4.96
C LEU A 38 -14.85 3.19 -4.86
N GLU A 39 -16.00 2.58 -4.70
CA GLU A 39 -17.27 3.27 -4.51
C GLU A 39 -17.77 3.00 -3.10
N ILE A 40 -18.15 4.06 -2.40
CA ILE A 40 -18.74 4.01 -1.06
C ILE A 40 -19.97 4.89 -1.11
N GLU A 41 -21.14 4.34 -0.82
CA GLU A 41 -22.42 5.07 -0.76
C GLU A 41 -22.69 5.91 -2.03
N GLY A 42 -22.45 5.34 -3.21
CA GLY A 42 -22.66 6.00 -4.50
C GLY A 42 -21.64 7.08 -4.87
N LYS A 43 -20.61 7.30 -4.04
CA LYS A 43 -19.51 8.23 -4.30
C LYS A 43 -18.24 7.47 -4.66
N ARG A 44 -17.54 7.94 -5.71
CA ARG A 44 -16.27 7.36 -6.16
C ARG A 44 -15.09 8.03 -5.46
N TYR A 45 -14.20 7.20 -4.93
CA TYR A 45 -12.97 7.61 -4.26
C TYR A 45 -11.76 7.03 -4.98
N GLN A 46 -10.65 7.77 -4.98
CA GLN A 46 -9.33 7.24 -5.33
C GLN A 46 -8.64 6.81 -4.03
N ALA A 47 -8.42 5.51 -3.87
CA ALA A 47 -7.63 4.97 -2.77
C ALA A 47 -6.18 4.75 -3.18
N GLN A 48 -5.29 4.99 -2.22
CA GLN A 48 -3.89 4.63 -2.28
C GLN A 48 -3.55 3.88 -1.00
N ILE A 49 -2.95 2.70 -1.13
CA ILE A 49 -2.51 1.89 -0.01
C ILE A 49 -1.00 1.67 -0.16
N GLN A 50 -0.26 2.02 0.88
CA GLN A 50 1.20 1.94 0.90
C GLN A 50 1.64 1.33 2.22
N LEU A 51 2.38 0.22 2.12
CA LEU A 51 3.11 -0.37 3.23
C LEU A 51 4.59 -0.12 2.97
N VAL A 52 5.29 0.47 3.93
CA VAL A 52 6.74 0.67 3.85
C VAL A 52 7.39 -0.18 4.93
N GLU A 53 8.36 -0.98 4.53
CA GLU A 53 9.16 -1.78 5.44
C GLU A 53 10.07 -0.83 6.26
N ILE A 54 9.88 -0.83 7.57
CA ILE A 54 10.65 0.00 8.50
C ILE A 54 12.12 -0.45 8.45
N GLY A 55 13.05 0.50 8.28
CA GLY A 55 14.49 0.20 8.21
C GLY A 55 14.98 -0.33 6.86
N SER A 56 14.13 -0.45 5.85
CA SER A 56 14.51 -0.99 4.52
C SER A 56 15.37 -0.06 3.67
N LYS A 57 15.50 1.22 4.05
CA LYS A 57 16.31 2.18 3.32
C LYS A 57 17.77 1.80 3.53
N LYS A 58 18.49 1.47 2.44
CA LYS A 58 19.95 1.32 2.51
C LYS A 58 20.53 2.59 3.10
N GLN A 59 21.19 2.48 4.25
CA GLN A 59 22.13 3.50 4.67
C GLN A 59 23.21 3.51 3.60
N GLU A 60 23.42 4.66 2.96
CA GLU A 60 24.65 4.87 2.20
C GLU A 60 25.78 4.68 3.21
N SER A 61 26.51 3.57 3.07
CA SER A 61 27.77 3.39 3.77
C SER A 61 28.68 4.49 3.26
N ASN A 62 28.76 5.58 4.02
CA ASN A 62 29.76 6.61 3.83
C ASN A 62 31.11 6.01 4.25
N GLU A 63 31.67 5.16 3.38
CA GLU A 63 33.08 4.82 3.38
C GLU A 63 33.77 5.92 2.57
N GLN A 64 34.22 6.97 3.28
CA GLN A 64 35.26 7.89 2.84
C GLN A 64 36.49 7.66 3.71
#